data_AF-A0A5S3YK58-F1
#
_entry.id   AF-A0A5S3YK58-F1
#
_cell.length_a   1.000
_cell.length_b   1.000
_cell.length_c   1.000
_cell.angle_alpha   90.00
_cell.angle_beta   90.00
_cell.angle_gamma   90.00
#
_symmetry.space_group_name_H-M   'P 1'
#
loop_
_entity.id
_entity.type
_entity.pdbx_description
1 polymer ?
#
loop_
_entity_poly.entity_id
_entity_poly.type
_entity_poly.pdbx_seq_one_letter_code
_entity_poly.pdbx_strand_id
1 'polypeptide(L)' 'DMDSLYESFLALADQKGTVYDYDLEAMIYFNQIKDNDERYQLQFVNASSNSQSIASATVGIALNGELKQEA' A
#
# COMPACT_ATOMS: atom_id res chain seq x y z
N ASP A 1 -10.64 -11.71 -6.85
CA ASP A 1 -11.33 -12.46 -7.94
C ASP A 1 -10.29 -13.16 -8.82
N MET A 2 -10.50 -14.42 -9.20
CA MET A 2 -9.54 -15.20 -10.02
C MET A 2 -9.49 -14.70 -11.47
N ASP A 3 -10.60 -14.19 -12.01
CA ASP A 3 -10.65 -13.66 -13.36
C ASP A 3 -9.77 -12.40 -13.51
N SER A 4 -9.78 -11.52 -12.50
CA SER A 4 -8.93 -10.31 -12.47
C SER A 4 -7.43 -10.64 -12.37
N LEU A 5 -7.06 -11.71 -11.64
CA LEU A 5 -5.68 -12.18 -11.57
C LEU A 5 -5.23 -12.72 -12.94
N TYR A 6 -6.11 -13.46 -13.63
CA TYR A 6 -5.83 -13.99 -14.96
C TYR A 6 -5.64 -12.90 -16.02
N GLU A 7 -6.48 -11.86 -16.01
CA GLU A 7 -6.30 -10.70 -16.90
C GLU A 7 -4.99 -9.95 -16.63
N SER A 8 -4.65 -9.76 -15.36
CA SER A 8 -3.39 -9.12 -14.96
C SER A 8 -2.18 -9.92 -15.44
N PHE A 9 -2.24 -11.25 -15.30
CA PHE A 9 -1.22 -12.16 -15.80
C PHE A 9 -1.03 -12.07 -17.31
N LEU A 10 -2.13 -12.09 -18.09
CA LEU A 10 -2.09 -11.94 -19.55
C LEU A 10 -1.42 -10.62 -19.96
N ALA A 11 -1.78 -9.51 -19.31
CA ALA A 11 -1.21 -8.20 -19.60
C ALA A 11 0.31 -8.15 -19.31
N LEU A 12 0.76 -8.77 -18.22
CA LEU A 12 2.19 -8.85 -17.90
C LEU A 12 2.95 -9.76 -18.87
N ALA A 13 2.35 -10.88 -19.28
CA ALA A 13 2.92 -11.78 -20.27
C ALA A 13 3.10 -11.10 -21.62
N ASP A 14 2.12 -10.30 -22.06
CA ASP A 14 2.23 -9.53 -23.30
C ASP A 14 3.36 -8.49 -23.26
N GLN A 15 3.59 -7.87 -22.09
CA GLN A 15 4.64 -6.86 -21.93
C GLN A 15 6.05 -7.47 -21.77
N LYS A 16 6.16 -8.60 -21.08
CA LYS A 16 7.44 -9.18 -20.63
C LYS A 16 7.87 -10.39 -21.45
N GLY A 17 6.94 -11.00 -22.20
CA GLY A 17 7.12 -12.21 -23.01
C GLY A 17 7.23 -13.50 -22.21
N THR A 18 7.96 -13.50 -21.09
CA THR A 18 8.05 -14.65 -20.18
C THR A 18 7.75 -14.20 -18.75
N VAL A 19 6.77 -14.85 -18.14
CA VAL A 19 6.37 -14.66 -16.74
C VAL A 19 6.96 -15.80 -15.92
N TYR A 20 7.58 -15.48 -14.80
CA TYR A 20 8.19 -16.45 -13.89
C TYR A 20 7.36 -16.58 -12.61
N ASP A 21 7.63 -17.61 -11.81
CA ASP A 21 6.89 -17.85 -10.56
C ASP A 21 6.91 -16.65 -9.60
N TYR A 22 8.00 -15.89 -9.54
CA TYR A 22 8.09 -14.67 -8.71
C TYR A 22 7.12 -13.55 -9.16
N ASP A 23 6.80 -13.48 -10.46
CA ASP A 23 5.86 -12.49 -10.98
C ASP A 23 4.44 -12.83 -10.52
N LEU A 24 4.10 -14.13 -10.48
CA LEU A 24 2.82 -14.62 -9.98
C LEU A 24 2.66 -14.36 -8.47
N GLU A 25 3.70 -14.64 -7.68
CA GLU A 25 3.70 -14.38 -6.24
C GLU A 25 3.48 -12.89 -5.94
N ALA A 26 4.17 -12.00 -6.66
CA ALA A 26 3.98 -10.56 -6.53
C ALA A 26 2.55 -10.14 -6.91
N MET A 27 2.00 -10.67 -8.00
CA MET A 27 0.63 -10.37 -8.44
C MET A 27 -0.42 -10.80 -7.42
N ILE A 28 -0.29 -12.00 -6.86
CA ILE A 28 -1.19 -12.51 -5.82
C ILE A 28 -1.12 -11.62 -4.58
N TYR A 29 0.09 -11.24 -4.16
CA TYR A 29 0.30 -10.35 -3.01
C TYR A 29 -0.35 -8.97 -3.22
N PHE A 30 -0.17 -8.34 -4.38
CA PHE A 30 -0.79 -7.05 -4.68
C PHE A 30 -2.32 -7.13 -4.76
N ASN A 31 -2.87 -8.22 -5.30
CA ASN A 31 -4.32 -8.43 -5.32
C ASN A 31 -4.88 -8.65 -3.90
N GLN A 32 -4.16 -9.34 -3.02
CA GLN A 32 -4.56 -9.49 -1.61
C GLN A 32 -4.54 -8.15 -0.85
N ILE A 33 -3.60 -7.26 -1.15
CA ILE A 33 -3.57 -5.90 -0.59
C ILE A 33 -4.79 -5.10 -1.07
N LYS A 34 -5.15 -5.19 -2.35
CA LYS A 34 -6.30 -4.46 -2.91
C LYS A 34 -7.66 -4.88 -2.34
N ASP A 35 -7.83 -6.16 -1.99
CA ASP A 35 -9.10 -6.68 -1.46
C ASP A 35 -9.26 -6.45 0.06
N ASN A 36 -8.20 -6.04 0.77
CA ASN A 36 -8.34 -5.58 2.15
C ASN A 36 -8.67 -4.10 2.13
N ASP A 37 -9.93 -3.77 2.39
CA ASP A 37 -10.35 -2.43 2.83
C ASP A 37 -9.50 -2.08 4.06
N GLU A 38 -8.37 -1.40 3.83
CA GLU A 38 -7.34 -1.16 4.83
C GLU A 38 -7.96 -0.32 5.95
N ARG A 39 -8.44 -1.02 6.98
CA ARG A 39 -9.04 -0.43 8.19
C ARG A 39 -8.15 0.67 8.78
N TYR A 40 -6.84 0.62 8.52
CA TYR A 40 -5.85 1.61 8.88
C TYR A 40 -5.09 2.06 7.63
N GLN A 41 -5.22 3.32 7.23
CA GLN A 41 -4.43 3.92 6.15
C GLN A 41 -3.58 5.07 6.68
N LEU A 42 -2.27 5.04 6.43
CA LEU A 42 -1.40 6.17 6.75
C LEU A 42 -1.67 7.32 5.77
N GLN A 43 -2.04 8.49 6.30
CA GLN A 43 -2.34 9.68 5.50
C GLN A 43 -1.14 10.63 5.43
N PHE A 44 -0.50 10.91 6.57
CA PHE A 44 0.70 11.72 6.60
C PHE A 44 1.52 11.48 7.86
N VAL A 45 2.80 11.82 7.76
CA VAL A 45 3.72 11.95 8.88
C VAL A 45 4.34 13.33 8.79
N ASN A 46 4.19 14.13 9.84
CA ASN A 46 4.90 15.39 9.97
C ASN A 46 5.85 15.27 11.16
N ALA A 47 7.15 15.43 10.92
CA ALA A 47 8.14 15.44 11.98
C ALA A 47 8.89 16.76 11.93
N SER A 48 8.98 17.43 13.07
CA SER A 48 9.74 18.66 13.24
C SER A 48 10.79 18.47 14.31
N SER A 49 12.02 18.90 14.00
CA SER A 49 13.15 18.84 14.92
C SER A 49 14.00 20.08 14.73
N ASN A 50 14.39 20.70 15.83
CA ASN A 50 15.30 21.84 15.82
C ASN A 50 16.28 21.71 16.98
N SER A 51 17.44 22.36 16.88
CA SER A 51 18.53 22.25 17.87
C SER A 51 18.20 22.84 19.25
N GLN A 52 17.08 23.55 19.38
CA GLN A 52 16.68 24.29 20.59
C GLN A 52 15.39 23.77 21.23
N SER A 53 14.77 22.71 20.67
CA SER A 53 13.48 22.16 21.11
C SER A 53 13.48 20.65 21.00
N ILE A 54 12.57 20.01 21.74
CA ILE A 54 12.33 18.57 21.64
C ILE A 54 11.73 18.27 20.26
N ALA A 55 12.27 17.27 19.58
CA ALA A 55 11.71 16.78 18.32
C ALA A 55 10.29 16.27 18.55
N SER A 56 9.36 16.66 17.69
CA SER A 56 7.96 16.23 17.74
C SER A 56 7.55 15.65 16.40
N ALA A 57 6.65 14.67 16.44
CA ALA A 57 6.08 14.09 15.25
C ALA A 57 4.59 13.86 15.42
N THR A 58 3.83 14.16 14.39
CA THR A 58 2.39 13.95 14.31
C THR A 58 2.11 12.95 13.19
N VAL A 59 1.28 11.96 13.48
CA VAL A 59 0.87 10.94 12.50
C VAL A 59 -0.62 11.04 12.29
N GLY A 60 -1.03 11.15 11.02
CA GLY A 60 -2.42 11.06 10.59
C GLY A 60 -2.72 9.67 10.03
N ILE A 61 -3.67 8.95 10.62
CA ILE A 61 -4.14 7.63 10.16
C ILE A 61 -5.63 7.72 9.90
N ALA A 62 -6.09 7.29 8.72
CA ALA A 62 -7.50 7.08 8.48
C ALA A 62 -7.93 5.70 9.01
N LEU A 63 -8.95 5.70 9.87
CA LEU A 63 -9.62 4.51 10.37
C LEU A 63 -10.94 4.35 9.63
N ASN A 64 -11.07 3.35 8.77
CA ASN A 64 -12.24 3.19 7.89
C ASN A 64 -12.62 4.50 7.16
N GLY A 65 -11.62 5.22 6.64
CA GLY A 65 -11.81 6.52 5.97
C GLY A 65 -11.98 7.74 6.88
N GLU A 66 -12.10 7.58 8.21
CA GLU A 66 -12.13 8.71 9.14
C GLU A 66 -10.72 9.06 9.63
N LEU A 67 -10.25 10.27 9.36
CA LEU A 67 -8.94 10.73 9.82
C LEU A 67 -8.88 10.86 11.35
N LYS A 68 -7.95 10.12 11.97
CA LYS A 68 -7.50 10.30 13.35
C LYS A 68 -6.06 10.81 13.32
N GLN A 69 -5.74 11.75 14.19
CA GLN A 69 -4.39 12.30 14.32
C GLN A 69 -4.04 12.52 15.78
N GLU A 70 -2.81 12.16 16.15
CA GLU A 70 -2.22 12.41 17.48
C GLU A 70 -0.79 12.98 17.30
N ALA A 71 -0.39 13.83 18.24
CA ALA A 71 0.87 14.58 18.25
C ALA A 71 1.65 14.36 19.54
#